data_AF-A0A7J9RN60-F1
#
_entry.id   AF-A0A7J9RN60-F1
#
_cell.length_a   1.000
_cell.length_b   1.000
_cell.length_c   1.000
_cell.angle_alpha   90.00
_cell.angle_beta   90.00
_cell.angle_gamma   90.00
#
_symmetry.space_group_name_H-M   'P 1'
#
loop_
_entity.id
_entity.type
_entity.pdbx_description
1 polymer ?
#
loop_
_entity_poly.entity_id
_entity_poly.type
_entity_poly.pdbx_seq_one_letter_code
_entity_poly.pdbx_strand_id
1 'polypeptide(L)'
;MAIVNPDVQKGKIPAGTGPFKFVEQRVGEYVVVERFADHWDGAAKLEKVTFRLIPEAMTRAMALEAGDIDVAVAITAVDAVRLKETAGVKV
;
A
#
# COMPACT_ATOMS: atom_id res chain seq x y z
N MET A 1 7.39 -7.33 8.67
CA MET A 1 7.81 -6.12 7.93
C MET A 1 9.29 -6.24 7.64
N ALA A 2 9.75 -6.19 6.38
CA ALA A 2 11.17 -6.12 6.05
C ALA A 2 11.54 -4.84 5.37
N ILE A 3 12.84 -4.59 5.49
CA ILE A 3 13.71 -4.20 4.40
C ILE A 3 15.06 -4.86 4.67
N VAL A 4 15.59 -5.62 3.71
CA VAL A 4 17.00 -6.04 3.68
C VAL A 4 17.55 -5.58 2.34
N ASN A 5 18.39 -4.55 2.37
CA ASN A 5 19.18 -4.11 1.23
C ASN A 5 20.64 -4.14 1.71
N PRO A 6 21.60 -4.77 1.02
CA PRO A 6 23.00 -4.77 1.48
C PRO A 6 23.57 -3.36 1.69
N ASP A 7 23.06 -2.35 0.96
CA ASP A 7 23.39 -0.93 1.11
C ASP A 7 22.63 -0.21 2.25
N VAL A 8 22.48 -0.82 3.44
CA VAL A 8 22.00 -0.09 4.64
C VAL A 8 23.10 0.86 5.15
N GLN A 9 23.36 1.93 4.40
CA GLN A 9 24.28 2.98 4.80
C GLN A 9 23.49 4.21 5.29
N LYS A 10 23.63 4.50 6.60
CA LYS A 10 23.12 5.71 7.30
C LYS A 10 21.60 5.84 7.50
N GLY A 11 21.00 4.90 8.23
CA GLY A 11 19.97 5.19 9.24
C GLY A 11 18.64 5.85 8.81
N LYS A 12 18.33 5.92 7.51
CA LYS A 12 17.08 6.50 6.96
C LYS A 12 16.21 5.51 6.19
N ILE A 13 16.77 4.35 5.86
CA ILE A 13 16.05 3.23 5.26
C ILE A 13 15.60 2.36 6.45
N PRO A 14 14.30 2.05 6.62
CA PRO A 14 13.88 1.14 7.68
C PRO A 14 14.49 -0.27 7.45
N ALA A 15 14.36 -1.21 8.41
CA ALA A 15 14.90 -2.58 8.30
C ALA A 15 13.92 -3.64 8.83
N GLY A 16 14.06 -4.92 8.44
CA GLY A 16 13.23 -6.01 9.01
C GLY A 16 13.25 -7.37 8.25
N THR A 17 12.16 -8.16 8.32
CA THR A 17 12.06 -9.60 7.92
C THR A 17 10.84 -10.10 7.07
N GLY A 18 9.92 -9.23 6.60
CA GLY A 18 8.81 -9.56 5.65
C GLY A 18 9.13 -9.51 4.13
N PRO A 19 8.15 -9.66 3.22
CA PRO A 19 8.41 -10.01 1.81
C PRO A 19 8.48 -8.85 0.80
N PHE A 20 8.62 -7.60 1.25
CA PHE A 20 8.77 -6.42 0.39
C PHE A 20 9.96 -5.56 0.84
N LYS A 21 10.72 -5.01 -0.11
CA LYS A 21 11.78 -4.01 0.10
C LYS A 21 11.23 -2.60 -0.08
N PHE A 22 11.76 -1.63 0.65
CA PHE A 22 11.49 -0.21 0.41
C PHE A 22 12.19 0.27 -0.86
N VAL A 23 11.48 1.08 -1.64
CA VAL A 23 12.01 1.73 -2.85
C VAL A 23 12.17 3.23 -2.59
N GLU A 24 11.07 3.91 -2.26
CA GLU A 24 11.03 5.36 -2.06
C GLU A 24 9.89 5.79 -1.14
N GLN A 25 9.98 7.02 -0.63
CA GLN A 25 8.92 7.67 0.11
C GLN A 25 8.90 9.16 -0.22
N ARG A 26 7.71 9.67 -0.55
CA ARG A 26 7.43 11.10 -0.57
C ARG A 26 6.62 11.45 0.67
N VAL A 27 7.26 12.14 1.62
CA VAL A 27 6.68 12.48 2.92
C VAL A 27 5.37 13.26 2.71
N GLY A 28 4.29 12.79 3.32
CA GLY A 28 2.95 13.39 3.18
C GLY A 28 2.15 12.92 1.95
N GLU A 29 2.74 12.14 1.04
CA GLU A 29 2.05 11.68 -0.18
C GLU A 29 2.02 10.16 -0.33
N TYR A 30 3.17 9.48 -0.34
CA TYR A 30 3.21 8.02 -0.55
C TYR A 30 4.47 7.32 -0.05
N VAL A 31 4.36 6.00 0.12
CA VAL A 31 5.49 5.06 0.30
C VAL A 31 5.39 3.97 -0.76
N VAL A 32 6.50 3.66 -1.42
CA VAL A 32 6.59 2.60 -2.42
C VAL A 32 7.45 1.46 -1.88
N VAL A 33 6.94 0.23 -2.01
CA VAL A 33 7.67 -1.00 -1.75
C VAL A 33 7.60 -1.93 -2.96
N GLU A 34 8.66 -2.69 -3.20
CA GLU A 34 8.75 -3.72 -4.25
C GLU A 34 8.89 -5.12 -3.63
N ARG A 35 8.57 -6.16 -4.38
CA ARG A 35 8.74 -7.55 -3.94
C ARG A 35 10.20 -7.84 -3.58
N PHE A 36 10.41 -8.53 -2.46
CA PHE A 36 11.67 -9.23 -2.26
C PHE A 36 11.57 -10.62 -2.88
N ALA A 37 12.29 -10.86 -3.99
CA ALA A 37 12.25 -12.12 -4.71
C ALA A 37 12.81 -13.28 -3.87
N ASP A 38 13.91 -13.03 -3.16
CA ASP A 38 14.64 -14.01 -2.34
C ASP A 38 14.15 -14.04 -0.88
N HIS A 39 12.87 -13.72 -0.64
CA HIS A 39 12.30 -13.79 0.70
C HIS A 39 12.20 -15.24 1.19
N TRP A 40 12.49 -15.45 2.47
CA TRP A 40 12.65 -16.78 3.09
C TRP A 40 11.36 -17.60 3.12
N ASP A 41 10.18 -16.96 3.06
CA ASP A 41 8.86 -17.60 3.00
C ASP A 41 8.31 -17.64 1.55
N GLY A 42 9.18 -17.38 0.57
CA GLY A 42 8.83 -17.24 -0.84
C GLY A 42 8.45 -15.81 -1.25
N ALA A 43 8.53 -15.56 -2.55
CA ALA A 43 8.28 -14.25 -3.12
C ALA A 43 6.78 -13.86 -3.01
N ALA A 44 6.48 -12.62 -2.60
CA ALA A 44 5.09 -12.13 -2.55
C ALA A 44 4.38 -12.23 -3.92
N LYS A 45 3.05 -12.32 -3.94
CA LYS A 45 2.29 -12.39 -5.21
C LYS A 45 2.21 -11.05 -5.96
N LEU A 46 2.40 -9.92 -5.26
CA LEU A 46 2.42 -8.58 -5.84
C LEU A 46 3.86 -8.18 -6.17
N GLU A 47 4.08 -7.50 -7.29
CA GLU A 47 5.42 -7.00 -7.68
C GLU A 47 5.78 -5.69 -6.99
N LYS A 48 4.80 -4.78 -6.86
CA LYS A 48 4.96 -3.44 -6.30
C LYS A 48 3.70 -3.06 -5.53
N VAL A 49 3.85 -2.30 -4.44
CA VAL A 49 2.74 -1.72 -3.67
C VAL A 49 3.05 -0.26 -3.38
N THR A 50 2.10 0.62 -3.69
CA THR A 50 2.18 2.06 -3.41
C THR A 50 1.14 2.43 -2.36
N PHE A 51 1.58 2.72 -1.15
CA PHE A 51 0.73 3.22 -0.08
C PHE A 51 0.53 4.74 -0.27
N ARG A 52 -0.64 5.17 -0.74
CA ARG A 52 -1.01 6.59 -0.89
C ARG A 52 -1.62 7.13 0.41
N LEU A 53 -1.14 8.27 0.89
CA LEU A 53 -1.73 8.98 2.03
C LEU A 53 -2.87 9.87 1.53
N ILE A 54 -4.11 9.42 1.77
CA ILE A 54 -5.33 10.18 1.48
C ILE A 54 -6.07 10.36 2.81
N PRO A 55 -5.95 11.52 3.49
CA PRO A 55 -6.49 11.71 4.85
C PRO A 55 -8.01 11.59 4.93
N GLU A 56 -8.74 12.13 3.95
CA GLU A 56 -10.19 12.21 3.98
C GLU A 56 -10.86 10.91 3.51
N ALA A 57 -11.80 10.41 4.31
CA ALA A 57 -12.47 9.13 4.06
C ALA A 57 -13.32 9.13 2.79
N MET A 58 -14.02 10.24 2.51
CA MET A 58 -14.81 10.40 1.27
C MET A 58 -13.89 10.39 0.04
N THR A 59 -12.73 11.05 0.10
CA THR A 59 -11.74 11.03 -1.00
C THR A 59 -11.16 9.63 -1.21
N ARG A 60 -10.93 8.85 -0.15
CA ARG A 60 -10.57 7.42 -0.28
C ARG A 60 -11.68 6.60 -0.96
N ALA A 61 -12.94 6.82 -0.59
CA ALA A 61 -14.07 6.13 -1.19
C ALA A 61 -14.20 6.44 -2.69
N MET A 62 -14.12 7.72 -3.07
CA MET A 62 -14.18 8.14 -4.49
C MET A 62 -12.98 7.64 -5.30
N ALA A 63 -11.78 7.60 -4.73
CA ALA A 63 -10.60 7.04 -5.41
C ALA A 63 -10.74 5.52 -5.64
N LEU A 64 -11.33 4.78 -4.69
CA LEU A 64 -11.60 3.34 -4.85
C LEU A 64 -12.69 3.08 -5.91
N GLU A 65 -13.75 3.90 -5.91
CA GLU A 65 -14.84 3.86 -6.90
C GLU A 65 -14.36 4.17 -8.32
N ALA A 66 -13.44 5.13 -8.48
CA ALA A 66 -12.83 5.49 -9.75
C ALA A 66 -11.78 4.47 -10.25
N GLY A 67 -11.33 3.55 -9.40
CA GLY A 67 -10.23 2.62 -9.71
C GLY A 67 -8.82 3.25 -9.59
N ASP A 68 -8.70 4.43 -8.98
CA ASP A 68 -7.41 5.10 -8.71
C ASP A 68 -6.58 4.40 -7.61
N ILE A 69 -7.23 3.55 -6.81
CA ILE A 69 -6.62 2.68 -5.78
C ILE A 69 -7.35 1.34 -5.73
N ASP A 70 -6.60 0.24 -5.58
CA ASP A 70 -7.17 -1.12 -5.51
C ASP A 70 -7.78 -1.45 -4.13
N VAL A 71 -7.29 -0.80 -3.08
CA VAL A 71 -7.66 -1.06 -1.68
C VAL A 71 -7.69 0.25 -0.89
N ALA A 72 -8.75 0.44 -0.09
CA ALA A 72 -8.84 1.52 0.88
C ALA A 72 -9.13 0.97 2.28
N VAL A 73 -8.64 1.68 3.31
CA VAL A 73 -8.91 1.40 4.73
C VAL A 73 -9.64 2.57 5.38
N ALA A 74 -10.30 2.32 6.52
CA ALA A 74 -11.05 3.33 7.27
C ALA A 74 -12.09 4.09 6.40
N ILE A 75 -12.83 3.36 5.56
CA ILE A 75 -14.00 3.89 4.85
C ILE A 75 -15.16 4.03 5.84
N THR A 76 -16.01 5.06 5.68
CA THR A 76 -17.16 5.25 6.58
C THR A 76 -18.25 4.22 6.29
N ALA A 77 -19.12 3.93 7.27
CA ALA A 77 -20.25 3.03 7.04
C ALA A 77 -21.20 3.52 5.94
N VAL A 78 -21.35 4.84 5.78
CA VAL A 78 -22.19 5.47 4.74
C VAL A 78 -21.57 5.27 3.35
N ASP A 79 -20.28 5.56 3.21
CA ASP A 79 -19.54 5.31 1.96
C ASP A 79 -19.50 3.82 1.60
N ALA A 80 -19.37 2.95 2.61
CA ALA A 80 -19.35 1.50 2.42
C ALA A 80 -20.67 0.94 1.89
N VAL A 81 -21.82 1.52 2.25
CA VAL A 81 -23.13 1.14 1.67
C VAL A 81 -23.17 1.53 0.19
N ARG A 82 -22.79 2.77 -0.13
CA ARG A 82 -22.76 3.29 -1.51
C ARG A 82 -21.81 2.52 -2.42
N LEU A 83 -20.61 2.18 -1.93
CA LEU A 83 -19.60 1.42 -2.67
C LEU A 83 -20.00 -0.04 -2.97
N LYS A 84 -21.02 -0.61 -2.28
CA LYS A 84 -21.55 -1.94 -2.61
C LYS A 84 -22.36 -1.96 -3.89
N GLU A 85 -22.83 -0.80 -4.35
CA GLU A 85 -23.55 -0.63 -5.60
C GLU A 85 -22.58 -0.46 -6.79
N THR A 86 -21.30 -0.15 -6.52
CA THR A 86 -20.24 -0.01 -7.53
C THR A 86 -19.77 -1.39 -8.02
N ALA A 87 -19.96 -1.67 -9.31
CA ALA A 87 -19.47 -2.89 -9.93
C ALA A 87 -17.93 -3.00 -9.84
N GLY A 88 -17.43 -4.10 -9.28
CA GLY A 88 -16.00 -4.39 -9.13
C GLY A 88 -15.45 -4.13 -7.71
N VAL A 89 -16.14 -3.35 -6.89
CA VAL A 89 -15.74 -3.08 -5.50
C VAL A 89 -16.34 -4.12 -4.54
N LYS A 90 -15.63 -4.46 -3.46
CA LYS A 90 -16.11 -5.34 -2.38
C LYS A 90 -15.85 -4.68 -1.02
N VAL A 91 -16.88 -4.64 -0.16
CA VAL A 91 -16.89 -3.92 1.12
C VAL A 91 -17.64 -4.68 2.21
#